data_AF-A0AAW9SVE4-F1
#
_entry.id   AF-A0AAW9SVE4-F1
#
_cell.length_a   1.000
_cell.length_b   1.000
_cell.length_c   1.000
_cell.angle_alpha   90.00
_cell.angle_beta   90.00
_cell.angle_gamma   90.00
#
_symmetry.space_group_name_H-M   'P 1'
#
loop_
_entity.id
_entity.type
_entity.pdbx_description
1 polymer ?
#
loop_
_entity_poly.entity_id
_entity_poly.type
_entity_poly.pdbx_seq_one_letter_code
_entity_poly.pdbx_strand_id
1 'polypeptide(L)'
;MAAVHKSAVSQPAPSESTAKQARSVGKKKTIGAVLKEVKVEFPDVTLSKIRFLESEGLLCPSRSSSGYRRYSQADIDRLRYILTVQRDNYLPLKVIKEQLDEIDAGNAGGDGLASVTPLVTADQFREAAVVSLTQAELAERTGASEKFITELVRVGLITPDTLNMFDGDDLLITETAVKLAEFGLDARHLKTVRTAAAREADLVSLAASPLSKSRAASGKQKAVEMGREMTALMVTLHGTLVKRQVNKDLGK
;
A
#
# COMPACT_ATOMS: atom_id res chain seq x y z
N MET A 1 41.19 -5.82 61.84
CA MET A 1 41.80 -4.80 60.97
C MET A 1 42.17 -5.44 59.65
N ALA A 2 41.39 -5.21 58.59
CA ALA A 2 41.77 -5.44 57.20
C ALA A 2 40.76 -4.69 56.32
N ALA A 3 41.10 -3.46 55.97
CA ALA A 3 40.39 -2.64 55.00
C ALA A 3 40.98 -2.92 53.62
N VAL A 4 40.16 -3.40 52.67
CA VAL A 4 40.57 -3.58 51.27
C VAL A 4 39.59 -2.85 50.36
N HIS A 5 40.05 -1.67 49.97
CA HIS A 5 39.97 -0.98 48.69
C HIS A 5 38.67 -1.06 47.86
N LYS A 6 37.98 0.08 47.87
CA LYS A 6 36.97 0.54 46.92
C LYS A 6 37.69 1.09 45.68
N SER A 7 37.66 0.37 44.56
CA SER A 7 38.11 0.91 43.26
C SER A 7 36.89 1.22 42.40
N ALA A 8 36.73 2.51 42.11
CA ALA A 8 35.72 3.06 41.23
C ALA A 8 36.08 2.73 39.77
N VAL A 9 35.19 2.03 39.06
CA VAL A 9 35.27 1.87 37.61
C VAL A 9 34.79 3.16 36.97
N SER A 10 35.73 3.82 36.31
CA SER A 10 35.56 5.01 35.46
C SER A 10 34.70 4.66 34.25
N GLN A 11 33.64 5.44 34.02
CA GLN A 11 32.86 5.41 32.79
C GLN A 11 33.72 6.01 31.64
N PRO A 12 33.79 5.38 30.46
CA PRO A 12 34.43 6.01 29.31
C PRO A 12 33.50 7.07 28.71
N ALA A 13 34.08 8.23 28.43
CA ALA A 13 33.47 9.35 27.72
C ALA A 13 32.85 8.93 26.37
N PRO A 14 31.78 9.60 25.90
CA PRO A 14 31.22 9.33 24.59
C PRO A 14 32.24 9.70 23.51
N SER A 15 32.68 8.68 22.78
CA SER A 15 33.57 8.78 21.63
C SER A 15 32.98 9.70 20.55
N GLU A 16 33.85 10.56 20.00
CA GLU A 16 33.61 11.61 18.99
C GLU A 16 33.11 11.09 17.62
N SER A 17 32.58 9.85 17.55
CA SER A 17 32.11 9.21 16.32
C SER A 17 30.67 9.58 15.94
N THR A 18 29.90 10.20 16.82
CA THR A 18 28.49 10.60 16.59
C THR A 18 28.33 11.97 15.92
N ALA A 19 29.41 12.73 15.70
CA ALA A 19 29.34 14.08 15.14
C ALA A 19 29.55 14.18 13.62
N LYS A 20 29.88 13.08 12.92
CA LYS A 20 30.32 13.13 11.51
C LYS A 20 29.26 12.80 10.45
N GLN A 21 28.01 12.53 10.84
CA GLN A 21 26.88 12.34 9.91
C GLN A 21 25.94 13.55 9.82
N ALA A 22 26.25 14.65 10.51
CA ALA A 22 25.53 15.91 10.35
C ALA A 22 26.12 16.73 9.18
N ARG A 23 25.35 16.83 8.09
CA ARG A 23 25.49 17.75 6.94
C ARG A 23 26.47 17.35 5.83
N SER A 24 26.05 16.43 4.98
CA SER A 24 26.32 16.63 3.55
C SER A 24 25.49 17.83 3.08
N VAL A 25 26.12 18.99 2.90
CA VAL A 25 25.50 20.11 2.17
C VAL A 25 25.49 19.73 0.69
N GLY A 26 24.65 18.75 0.34
CA GLY A 26 24.45 18.30 -1.02
C GLY A 26 23.85 19.43 -1.87
N LYS A 27 24.37 19.62 -3.07
CA LYS A 27 23.92 20.60 -4.05
C LYS A 27 22.41 20.40 -4.31
N LYS A 28 21.55 21.26 -3.75
CA LYS A 28 20.10 21.10 -3.88
C LYS A 28 19.63 21.39 -5.31
N LYS A 29 18.88 20.48 -5.91
CA LYS A 29 18.45 20.54 -7.32
C LYS A 29 17.02 21.10 -7.45
N THR A 30 16.71 21.72 -8.59
CA THR A 30 15.34 22.11 -8.94
C THR A 30 14.55 20.90 -9.44
N ILE A 31 13.22 20.97 -9.40
CA ILE A 31 12.35 19.90 -9.90
C ILE A 31 12.66 19.52 -11.36
N GLY A 32 13.01 20.50 -12.21
CA GLY A 32 13.36 20.25 -13.61
C GLY A 32 14.71 19.54 -13.78
N ALA A 33 15.69 19.82 -12.91
CA ALA A 33 16.97 19.10 -12.90
C ALA A 33 16.80 17.66 -12.38
N VAL A 34 15.97 17.47 -11.34
CA VAL A 34 15.61 16.14 -10.83
C VAL A 34 14.91 15.32 -11.91
N LEU A 35 13.93 15.90 -12.61
CA LEU A 35 13.25 15.22 -13.71
C LEU A 35 14.23 14.73 -14.78
N LYS A 36 15.17 15.57 -15.22
CA LYS A 36 16.15 15.19 -16.25
C LYS A 36 17.02 14.02 -15.83
N GLU A 37 17.41 13.95 -14.57
CA GLU A 37 18.24 12.88 -14.03
C GLU A 37 17.47 11.57 -13.89
N VAL A 38 16.29 11.62 -13.27
CA VAL A 38 15.47 10.43 -13.01
C VAL A 38 14.88 9.86 -14.29
N LYS A 39 14.64 10.70 -15.32
CA LYS A 39 14.11 10.25 -16.61
C LYS A 39 15.05 9.33 -17.39
N VAL A 40 16.35 9.31 -17.07
CA VAL A 40 17.31 8.37 -17.65
C VAL A 40 16.98 6.93 -17.23
N GLU A 41 16.58 6.73 -15.98
CA GLU A 41 16.23 5.43 -15.40
C GLU A 41 14.73 5.11 -15.52
N PHE A 42 13.87 6.15 -15.56
CA PHE A 42 12.41 6.05 -15.59
C PHE A 42 11.83 6.94 -16.70
N PRO A 43 11.75 6.46 -17.96
CA PRO A 43 11.35 7.28 -19.12
C PRO A 43 9.95 7.90 -19.01
N ASP A 44 9.04 7.21 -18.31
CA ASP A 44 7.62 7.58 -18.17
C ASP A 44 7.37 8.60 -17.06
N VAL A 45 8.40 8.99 -16.29
CA VAL A 45 8.24 9.96 -15.20
C VAL A 45 7.97 11.36 -15.75
N THR A 46 6.96 12.02 -15.18
CA THR A 46 6.56 13.38 -15.55
C THR A 46 6.67 14.33 -14.38
N LEU A 47 6.72 15.64 -14.68
CA LEU A 47 6.61 16.70 -13.66
C LEU A 47 5.33 16.56 -12.81
N SER A 48 4.22 16.16 -13.42
CA SER A 48 2.95 15.92 -12.74
C SER A 48 3.06 14.77 -11.74
N LYS A 49 3.74 13.67 -12.10
CA LYS A 49 3.97 12.53 -11.19
C LYS A 49 4.81 12.94 -9.98
N ILE A 50 5.89 13.70 -10.18
CA ILE A 50 6.74 14.17 -9.06
C ILE A 50 5.96 15.09 -8.12
N ARG A 51 5.16 16.01 -8.67
CA ARG A 51 4.30 16.91 -7.88
C ARG A 51 3.22 16.16 -7.12
N PHE A 52 2.64 15.13 -7.74
CA PHE A 52 1.65 14.28 -7.11
C PHE A 52 2.25 13.51 -5.91
N LEU A 53 3.44 12.95 -6.05
CA LEU A 53 4.15 12.30 -4.93
C LEU A 53 4.48 13.28 -3.79
N GLU A 54 4.74 14.54 -4.10
CA GLU A 54 4.91 15.61 -3.11
C GLU A 54 3.59 15.93 -2.39
N SER A 55 2.46 16.07 -3.11
CA SER A 55 1.15 16.36 -2.49
C SER A 55 0.66 15.24 -1.59
N GLU A 56 0.99 13.99 -1.91
CA GLU A 56 0.71 12.81 -1.09
C GLU A 56 1.66 12.68 0.12
N GLY A 57 2.67 13.56 0.20
CA GLY A 57 3.62 13.63 1.31
C GLY A 57 4.68 12.52 1.31
N LEU A 58 4.94 11.89 0.16
CA LEU A 58 6.04 10.92 0.00
C LEU A 58 7.39 11.62 -0.22
N LEU A 59 7.37 12.88 -0.66
CA LEU A 59 8.55 13.73 -0.85
C LEU A 59 8.36 15.05 -0.10
N CYS A 60 9.38 15.46 0.64
CA CYS A 60 9.36 16.69 1.45
C CYS A 60 10.51 17.64 1.06
N PRO A 61 10.52 18.18 -0.17
CA PRO A 61 11.61 19.05 -0.62
C PRO A 61 11.64 20.36 0.17
N SER A 62 12.83 20.79 0.58
CA SER A 62 13.01 22.08 1.23
C SER A 62 12.67 23.25 0.29
N ARG A 63 12.18 24.36 0.83
CA ARG A 63 11.99 25.61 0.07
C ARG A 63 13.20 26.53 0.23
N SER A 64 13.62 27.19 -0.85
CA SER A 64 14.60 28.29 -0.77
C SER A 64 13.96 29.53 -0.15
N SER A 65 14.78 30.49 0.28
CA SER A 65 14.35 31.83 0.72
C SER A 65 13.48 32.56 -0.33
N SER A 66 13.65 32.22 -1.61
CA SER A 66 12.84 32.69 -2.73
C SER A 66 11.58 31.86 -3.03
N GLY A 67 11.24 30.87 -2.20
CA GLY A 67 10.01 30.07 -2.31
C GLY A 67 10.06 28.88 -3.29
N TYR A 68 11.16 28.67 -4.02
CA TYR A 68 11.30 27.55 -4.96
C TYR A 68 11.64 26.24 -4.26
N ARG A 69 11.17 25.12 -4.82
CA ARG A 69 11.47 23.75 -4.35
C ARG A 69 12.93 23.39 -4.61
N ARG A 70 13.57 22.82 -3.59
CA ARG A 70 14.96 22.39 -3.58
C ARG A 70 15.04 20.97 -3.04
N TYR A 71 15.24 20.03 -3.96
CA TYR A 71 15.40 18.61 -3.67
C TYR A 71 16.85 18.35 -3.26
N SER A 72 17.02 17.71 -2.11
CA SER A 72 18.28 17.17 -1.64
C SER A 72 18.61 15.86 -2.38
N GLN A 73 19.82 15.33 -2.18
CA GLN A 73 20.16 14.03 -2.73
C GLN A 73 19.29 12.91 -2.12
N ALA A 74 19.00 13.00 -0.82
CA ALA A 74 18.10 12.07 -0.15
C ALA A 74 16.69 12.07 -0.76
N ASP A 75 16.15 13.23 -1.15
CA ASP A 75 14.85 13.31 -1.83
C ASP A 75 14.86 12.60 -3.20
N ILE A 76 16.00 12.64 -3.90
CA ILE A 76 16.16 11.99 -5.20
C ILE A 76 16.27 10.48 -5.03
N ASP A 77 17.02 10.02 -4.03
CA ASP A 77 17.17 8.59 -3.75
C ASP A 77 15.83 7.99 -3.26
N ARG A 78 15.08 8.75 -2.44
CA ARG A 78 13.69 8.44 -2.05
C ARG A 78 12.77 8.36 -3.27
N LEU A 79 12.87 9.32 -4.20
CA LEU A 79 12.10 9.30 -5.45
C LEU A 79 12.44 8.08 -6.32
N ARG A 80 13.72 7.72 -6.45
CA ARG A 80 14.15 6.50 -7.16
C ARG A 80 13.58 5.24 -6.51
N TYR A 81 13.62 5.15 -5.19
CA TYR A 81 13.01 4.04 -4.46
C TYR A 81 11.52 3.92 -4.74
N ILE A 82 10.75 5.02 -4.58
CA ILE A 82 9.31 5.06 -4.85
C ILE A 82 9.01 4.59 -6.29
N LEU A 83 9.73 5.11 -7.28
CA LEU A 83 9.50 4.77 -8.69
C LEU A 83 9.87 3.32 -9.01
N THR A 84 10.92 2.79 -8.41
CA THR A 84 11.32 1.37 -8.55
C THR A 84 10.24 0.47 -7.97
N VAL A 85 9.81 0.76 -6.75
CA VAL A 85 8.78 -0.01 -6.05
C VAL A 85 7.43 0.06 -6.76
N GLN A 86 7.06 1.21 -7.34
CA GLN A 86 5.84 1.33 -8.15
C GLN A 86 5.94 0.58 -9.47
N ARG A 87 7.07 0.72 -10.20
CA ARG A 87 7.29 0.04 -11.48
C ARG A 87 7.27 -1.46 -11.31
N ASP A 88 7.96 -1.94 -10.27
CA ASP A 88 8.17 -3.36 -10.10
C ASP A 88 7.00 -3.97 -9.34
N ASN A 89 6.49 -3.39 -8.26
CA ASN A 89 5.58 -4.08 -7.34
C ASN A 89 4.15 -3.55 -7.26
N TYR A 90 3.80 -2.48 -8.01
CA TYR A 90 2.46 -1.88 -7.99
C TYR A 90 1.95 -1.53 -6.57
N LEU A 91 2.86 -1.21 -5.64
CA LEU A 91 2.47 -0.92 -4.25
C LEU A 91 1.60 0.35 -4.14
N PRO A 92 0.51 0.32 -3.33
CA PRO A 92 -0.22 1.52 -2.95
C PRO A 92 0.68 2.54 -2.26
N LEU A 93 0.43 3.83 -2.50
CA LEU A 93 1.23 4.93 -1.95
C LEU A 93 1.34 4.91 -0.43
N LYS A 94 0.29 4.45 0.26
CA LYS A 94 0.28 4.33 1.72
C LYS A 94 1.30 3.30 2.22
N VAL A 95 1.41 2.15 1.55
CA VAL A 95 2.40 1.11 1.90
C VAL A 95 3.82 1.62 1.63
N ILE A 96 4.01 2.32 0.51
CA ILE A 96 5.31 2.94 0.20
C ILE A 96 5.68 3.98 1.26
N LYS A 97 4.71 4.77 1.75
CA LYS A 97 4.93 5.75 2.81
C LYS A 97 5.35 5.08 4.12
N GLU A 98 4.67 4.01 4.54
CA GLU A 98 5.02 3.22 5.72
C GLU A 98 6.44 2.63 5.61
N GLN A 99 6.81 2.04 4.46
CA GLN A 99 8.17 1.56 4.21
C GLN A 99 9.22 2.67 4.35
N LEU A 100 8.92 3.85 3.82
CA LEU A 100 9.83 4.99 3.88
C LEU A 100 9.98 5.55 5.30
N ASP A 101 8.90 5.55 6.08
CA ASP A 101 8.93 5.96 7.49
C ASP A 101 9.74 4.96 8.34
N GLU A 102 9.68 3.66 8.04
CA GLU A 102 10.53 2.63 8.68
C GLU A 102 12.02 2.80 8.34
N ILE A 103 12.32 3.17 7.09
CA ILE A 103 13.69 3.49 6.65
C ILE A 103 14.20 4.72 7.39
N ASP A 104 13.40 5.77 7.49
CA ASP A 104 13.76 7.01 8.18
C ASP A 104 13.93 6.82 9.70
N ALA A 105 13.19 5.87 10.30
CA ALA A 105 13.30 5.50 11.72
C ALA A 105 14.60 4.73 12.06
N GLY A 106 15.43 4.39 11.07
CA GLY A 106 16.71 3.72 11.28
C GLY A 106 16.62 2.22 11.52
N ASN A 107 15.45 1.60 11.28
CA ASN A 107 15.26 0.15 11.40
C ASN A 107 15.77 -0.65 10.18
N ALA A 108 16.24 0.02 9.12
CA ALA A 108 16.80 -0.60 7.93
C ALA A 108 18.30 -0.93 8.09
N GLY A 109 18.60 -1.90 8.96
CA GLY A 109 19.91 -2.52 9.02
C GLY A 109 20.04 -3.65 7.98
N GLY A 110 20.54 -3.33 6.79
CA GLY A 110 21.09 -4.32 5.87
C GLY A 110 20.38 -4.42 4.50
N ASP A 111 21.09 -3.91 3.49
CA ASP A 111 21.14 -4.43 2.12
C ASP A 111 19.80 -4.73 1.42
N GLY A 112 19.33 -3.77 0.62
CA GLY A 112 18.79 -3.96 -0.75
C GLY A 112 17.65 -4.95 -1.03
N LEU A 113 17.18 -5.70 -0.04
CA LEU A 113 16.04 -6.57 -0.14
C LEU A 113 14.84 -5.73 0.27
N ALA A 114 14.00 -5.42 -0.72
CA ALA A 114 12.66 -4.94 -0.46
C ALA A 114 12.09 -5.74 0.71
N SER A 115 11.93 -5.10 1.87
CA SER A 115 11.13 -5.63 2.96
C SER A 115 9.89 -6.23 2.32
N VAL A 116 9.64 -7.53 2.52
CA VAL A 116 8.47 -8.23 1.96
C VAL A 116 7.25 -7.72 2.73
N THR A 117 6.91 -6.47 2.48
CA THR A 117 5.75 -5.79 3.02
C THR A 117 4.60 -6.11 2.09
N PRO A 118 3.45 -6.51 2.65
CA PRO A 118 2.32 -6.92 1.85
C PRO A 118 1.85 -5.76 0.96
N LEU A 119 1.36 -6.10 -0.24
CA LEU A 119 0.81 -5.18 -1.22
C LEU A 119 -0.32 -4.32 -0.62
N VAL A 120 -0.97 -4.83 0.42
CA VAL A 120 -2.06 -4.18 1.15
C VAL A 120 -1.83 -4.42 2.63
N THR A 121 -2.17 -3.45 3.48
CA THR A 121 -2.09 -3.61 4.95
C THR A 121 -3.41 -4.08 5.55
N ALA A 122 -3.34 -4.77 6.70
CA ALA A 122 -4.53 -5.27 7.41
C ALA A 122 -5.55 -4.16 7.74
N ASP A 123 -5.07 -2.92 7.93
CA ASP A 123 -5.91 -1.75 8.19
C ASP A 123 -6.80 -1.35 7.02
N GLN A 124 -6.44 -1.73 5.78
CA GLN A 124 -7.25 -1.48 4.59
C GLN A 124 -8.45 -2.42 4.49
N PHE A 125 -8.49 -3.49 5.31
CA PHE A 125 -9.60 -4.45 5.40
C PHE A 125 -10.45 -4.25 6.67
N ARG A 126 -10.41 -3.05 7.28
CA ARG A 126 -11.40 -2.67 8.30
C ARG A 126 -12.75 -2.41 7.63
N GLU A 127 -13.85 -2.63 8.35
CA GLU A 127 -15.19 -2.29 7.84
C GLU A 127 -15.24 -0.82 7.42
N ALA A 128 -15.68 -0.57 6.18
CA ALA A 128 -15.87 0.76 5.65
C ALA A 128 -16.99 1.50 6.39
N ALA A 129 -17.02 2.83 6.28
CA ALA A 129 -18.13 3.63 6.79
C ALA A 129 -19.46 3.15 6.21
N VAL A 130 -20.54 3.19 7.00
CA VAL A 130 -21.89 2.77 6.56
C VAL A 130 -22.34 3.66 5.41
N VAL A 131 -22.14 3.17 4.19
CA VAL A 131 -22.68 3.71 2.95
C VAL A 131 -23.86 2.82 2.59
N SER A 132 -24.99 3.42 2.26
CA SER A 132 -26.18 2.71 1.81
C SER A 132 -26.70 3.47 0.61
N LEU A 133 -26.65 2.82 -0.56
CA LEU A 133 -26.98 3.42 -1.85
C LEU A 133 -28.09 2.64 -2.52
N THR A 134 -29.06 3.34 -3.09
CA THR A 134 -29.98 2.73 -4.05
C THR A 134 -29.25 2.37 -5.34
N GLN A 135 -29.85 1.53 -6.19
CA GLN A 135 -29.29 1.20 -7.50
C GLN A 135 -29.04 2.45 -8.37
N ALA A 136 -29.93 3.44 -8.31
CA ALA A 136 -29.81 4.68 -9.06
C ALA A 136 -28.64 5.55 -8.56
N GLU A 137 -28.46 5.67 -7.24
CA GLU A 137 -27.34 6.40 -6.65
C GLU A 137 -26.00 5.70 -6.94
N LEU A 138 -25.98 4.36 -6.93
CA LEU A 138 -24.80 3.58 -7.31
C LEU A 138 -24.43 3.83 -8.78
N ALA A 139 -25.42 3.85 -9.68
CA ALA A 139 -25.23 4.19 -11.10
C ALA A 139 -24.66 5.60 -11.28
N GLU A 140 -25.26 6.58 -10.61
CA GLU A 140 -24.83 7.98 -10.68
C GLU A 140 -23.39 8.17 -10.20
N ARG A 141 -23.01 7.57 -9.07
CA ARG A 141 -21.67 7.73 -8.49
C ARG A 141 -20.57 7.04 -9.29
N THR A 142 -20.89 5.90 -9.91
CA THR A 142 -19.90 5.08 -10.63
C THR A 142 -19.86 5.36 -12.12
N GLY A 143 -20.87 6.05 -12.65
CA GLY A 143 -21.07 6.20 -14.10
C GLY A 143 -21.52 4.90 -14.78
N ALA A 144 -21.88 3.86 -14.02
CA ALA A 144 -22.38 2.61 -14.57
C ALA A 144 -23.81 2.77 -15.10
N SER A 145 -24.14 2.06 -16.19
CA SER A 145 -25.54 1.93 -16.60
C SER A 145 -26.31 1.02 -15.62
N GLU A 146 -27.59 1.28 -15.38
CA GLU A 146 -28.42 0.42 -14.52
C GLU A 146 -28.42 -1.03 -14.98
N LYS A 147 -28.42 -1.26 -16.31
CA LYS A 147 -28.32 -2.59 -16.91
C LYS A 147 -27.02 -3.29 -16.51
N PHE A 148 -25.90 -2.58 -16.51
CA PHE A 148 -24.62 -3.14 -16.10
C PHE A 148 -24.64 -3.52 -14.62
N ILE A 149 -25.21 -2.68 -13.75
CA ILE A 149 -25.38 -3.00 -12.33
C ILE A 149 -26.25 -4.26 -12.15
N THR A 150 -27.36 -4.37 -12.87
CA THR A 150 -28.18 -5.60 -12.86
C THR A 150 -27.40 -6.83 -13.30
N GLU A 151 -26.51 -6.71 -14.29
CA GLU A 151 -25.62 -7.79 -14.70
C GLU A 151 -24.61 -8.16 -13.61
N LEU A 152 -24.02 -7.18 -12.92
CA LEU A 152 -23.12 -7.39 -11.78
C LEU A 152 -23.83 -8.13 -10.63
N VAL A 153 -25.06 -7.75 -10.29
CA VAL A 153 -25.90 -8.46 -9.31
C VAL A 153 -26.16 -9.89 -9.78
N ARG A 154 -26.52 -10.07 -11.06
CA ARG A 154 -26.85 -11.40 -11.62
C ARG A 154 -25.68 -12.38 -11.56
N VAL A 155 -24.45 -11.91 -11.77
CA VAL A 155 -23.25 -12.77 -11.65
C VAL A 155 -22.75 -12.89 -10.20
N GLY A 156 -23.38 -12.18 -9.26
CA GLY A 156 -23.07 -12.16 -7.84
C GLY A 156 -21.81 -11.36 -7.50
N LEU A 157 -21.43 -10.39 -8.34
CA LEU A 157 -20.28 -9.53 -8.09
C LEU A 157 -20.56 -8.52 -6.98
N ILE A 158 -21.77 -7.98 -6.97
CA ILE A 158 -22.32 -7.11 -5.94
C ILE A 158 -23.63 -7.72 -5.45
N THR A 159 -24.01 -7.49 -4.21
CA THR A 159 -25.22 -8.10 -3.63
C THR A 159 -25.97 -7.08 -2.79
N PRO A 160 -27.11 -6.58 -3.27
CA PRO A 160 -27.90 -5.66 -2.46
C PRO A 160 -28.43 -6.36 -1.20
N ASP A 161 -28.64 -5.59 -0.14
CA ASP A 161 -29.23 -6.06 1.10
C ASP A 161 -30.75 -6.33 0.97
N THR A 162 -31.39 -6.68 2.09
CA THR A 162 -32.84 -6.97 2.12
C THR A 162 -33.72 -5.77 1.78
N LEU A 163 -33.18 -4.55 1.79
CA LEU A 163 -33.84 -3.30 1.44
C LEU A 163 -33.51 -2.84 0.01
N ASN A 164 -32.81 -3.66 -0.78
CA ASN A 164 -32.27 -3.32 -2.09
C ASN A 164 -31.22 -2.19 -2.07
N MET A 165 -30.47 -2.09 -0.96
CA MET A 165 -29.41 -1.10 -0.79
C MET A 165 -28.03 -1.75 -0.98
N PHE A 166 -27.11 -0.98 -1.54
CA PHE A 166 -25.72 -1.35 -1.80
C PHE A 166 -24.80 -0.65 -0.82
N ASP A 167 -23.74 -1.33 -0.41
CA ASP A 167 -22.78 -0.81 0.56
C ASP A 167 -21.55 -0.15 -0.09
N GLY A 168 -20.55 0.19 0.72
CA GLY A 168 -19.29 0.78 0.25
C GLY A 168 -18.44 -0.17 -0.58
N ASP A 169 -18.51 -1.48 -0.32
CA ASP A 169 -17.77 -2.49 -1.07
C ASP A 169 -18.42 -2.69 -2.43
N ASP A 170 -19.75 -2.75 -2.50
CA ASP A 170 -20.51 -2.77 -3.76
C ASP A 170 -20.18 -1.55 -4.65
N LEU A 171 -20.03 -0.37 -4.04
CA LEU A 171 -19.60 0.85 -4.74
C LEU A 171 -18.21 0.68 -5.36
N LEU A 172 -17.23 0.23 -4.57
CA LEU A 172 -15.85 0.05 -5.03
C LEU A 172 -15.73 -1.04 -6.10
N ILE A 173 -16.46 -2.15 -5.93
CA ILE A 173 -16.54 -3.25 -6.91
C ILE A 173 -17.12 -2.73 -8.22
N THR A 174 -18.22 -1.95 -8.16
CA THR A 174 -18.88 -1.40 -9.35
C THR A 174 -17.97 -0.40 -10.08
N GLU A 175 -17.33 0.53 -9.35
CA GLU A 175 -16.38 1.49 -9.95
C GLU A 175 -15.20 0.76 -10.63
N THR A 176 -14.67 -0.27 -9.99
CA THR A 176 -13.58 -1.07 -10.55
C THR A 176 -14.03 -1.86 -11.78
N ALA A 177 -15.24 -2.45 -11.74
CA ALA A 177 -15.82 -3.16 -12.88
C ALA A 177 -16.05 -2.25 -14.08
N VAL A 178 -16.47 -1.01 -13.88
CA VAL A 178 -16.60 0.00 -14.96
C VAL A 178 -15.25 0.25 -15.63
N LYS A 179 -14.19 0.47 -14.85
CA LYS A 179 -12.82 0.66 -15.39
C LYS A 179 -12.33 -0.58 -16.14
N LEU A 180 -12.61 -1.79 -15.64
CA LEU A 180 -12.24 -3.03 -16.33
C LEU A 180 -13.01 -3.23 -17.64
N ALA A 181 -14.25 -2.75 -17.73
CA ALA A 181 -15.04 -2.79 -18.95
C ALA A 181 -14.43 -1.94 -20.08
N GLU A 182 -13.69 -0.86 -19.75
CA GLU A 182 -12.93 -0.06 -20.73
C GLU A 182 -11.83 -0.89 -21.43
N PHE A 183 -11.34 -1.95 -20.77
CA PHE A 183 -10.40 -2.91 -21.34
C PHE A 183 -11.09 -4.12 -22.01
N GLY A 184 -12.41 -4.10 -22.14
CA GLY A 184 -13.20 -5.17 -22.75
C GLY A 184 -13.56 -6.33 -21.81
N LEU A 185 -13.36 -6.18 -20.50
CA LEU A 185 -13.72 -7.19 -19.50
C LEU A 185 -15.12 -6.92 -18.94
N ASP A 186 -16.09 -7.71 -19.41
CA ASP A 186 -17.47 -7.64 -18.92
C ASP A 186 -17.73 -8.48 -17.65
N ALA A 187 -18.96 -8.40 -17.11
CA ALA A 187 -19.39 -9.14 -15.92
C ALA A 187 -19.18 -10.67 -15.98
N ARG A 188 -19.16 -11.27 -17.19
CA ARG A 188 -18.95 -12.71 -17.36
C ARG A 188 -17.52 -13.10 -17.08
N HIS A 189 -16.57 -12.27 -17.50
CA HIS A 189 -15.14 -12.46 -17.20
C HIS A 189 -14.88 -12.28 -15.70
N LEU A 190 -15.49 -11.25 -15.11
CA LEU A 190 -15.33 -10.95 -13.69
C LEU A 190 -15.91 -12.03 -12.76
N LYS A 191 -16.90 -12.81 -13.23
CA LYS A 191 -17.41 -13.96 -12.48
C LYS A 191 -16.31 -14.95 -12.06
N THR A 192 -15.28 -15.12 -12.90
CA THR A 192 -14.13 -15.98 -12.58
C THR A 192 -13.32 -15.39 -11.43
N VAL A 193 -13.08 -14.07 -11.45
CA VAL A 193 -12.38 -13.34 -10.38
C VAL A 193 -13.14 -13.46 -9.06
N ARG A 194 -14.45 -13.22 -9.06
CA ARG A 194 -15.33 -13.41 -7.89
C ARG A 194 -15.26 -14.83 -7.34
N THR A 195 -15.19 -15.83 -8.22
CA THR A 195 -15.11 -17.24 -7.81
C THR A 195 -13.77 -17.55 -7.15
N ALA A 196 -12.66 -17.01 -7.67
CA ALA A 196 -11.35 -17.12 -7.04
C ALA A 196 -11.33 -16.43 -5.66
N ALA A 197 -11.87 -15.21 -5.56
CA ALA A 197 -11.97 -14.47 -4.30
C ALA A 197 -12.77 -15.24 -3.23
N ALA A 198 -13.89 -15.88 -3.59
CA ALA A 198 -14.65 -16.72 -2.67
C ALA A 198 -13.83 -17.91 -2.13
N ARG A 199 -13.02 -18.55 -2.98
CA ARG A 199 -12.11 -19.63 -2.55
C ARG A 199 -11.01 -19.14 -1.63
N GLU A 200 -10.49 -17.94 -1.86
CA GLU A 200 -9.50 -17.32 -0.98
C GLU A 200 -10.11 -16.97 0.39
N ALA A 201 -11.34 -16.45 0.41
CA ALA A 201 -12.08 -16.20 1.64
C ALA A 201 -12.40 -17.48 2.43
N ASP A 202 -12.68 -18.60 1.75
CA ASP A 202 -12.87 -19.91 2.39
C ASP A 202 -11.60 -20.35 3.16
N LEU A 203 -10.40 -20.08 2.62
CA LEU A 203 -9.13 -20.41 3.27
C LEU A 203 -8.89 -19.57 4.54
N VAL A 204 -9.20 -18.27 4.47
CA VAL A 204 -9.13 -17.39 5.64
C VAL A 204 -10.12 -17.86 6.71
N SER A 205 -11.34 -18.20 6.31
CA SER A 205 -12.40 -18.69 7.20
C SER A 205 -12.01 -20.00 7.88
N LEU A 206 -11.38 -20.93 7.15
CA LEU A 206 -10.90 -22.20 7.69
C LEU A 206 -9.88 -22.00 8.81
N ALA A 207 -8.94 -21.06 8.64
CA ALA A 207 -7.93 -20.76 9.65
C ALA A 207 -8.50 -19.99 10.86
N ALA A 208 -9.47 -19.08 10.64
CA ALA A 208 -10.08 -18.29 11.70
C ALA A 208 -11.13 -19.05 12.54
N SER A 209 -11.74 -20.11 11.98
CA SER A 209 -12.84 -20.86 12.61
C SER A 209 -12.54 -21.42 14.02
N PRO A 210 -11.35 -21.97 14.32
CA PRO A 210 -11.06 -22.48 15.66
C PRO A 210 -11.06 -21.39 16.75
N LEU A 211 -10.61 -20.17 16.41
CA LEU A 211 -10.53 -19.04 17.34
C LEU A 211 -11.90 -18.42 17.59
N SER A 212 -12.76 -18.35 16.56
CA SER A 212 -14.09 -17.76 16.66
C SER A 212 -15.07 -18.60 17.51
N LYS A 213 -14.83 -19.91 17.63
CA LYS A 213 -15.61 -20.84 18.48
C LYS A 213 -15.27 -20.76 19.97
N SER A 214 -14.21 -20.04 20.35
CA SER A 214 -13.88 -19.81 21.76
C SER A 214 -14.95 -18.95 22.44
N ARG A 215 -15.40 -19.35 23.63
CA ARG A 215 -16.40 -18.61 24.42
C ARG A 215 -15.87 -17.29 25.01
N ALA A 216 -14.55 -17.08 25.00
CA ALA A 216 -13.95 -15.85 25.50
C ALA A 216 -14.08 -14.70 24.48
N ALA A 217 -14.44 -13.49 24.94
CA ALA A 217 -14.49 -12.30 24.09
C ALA A 217 -13.16 -12.03 23.35
N SER A 218 -12.02 -12.35 24.00
CA SER A 218 -10.70 -12.29 23.38
C SER A 218 -10.53 -13.23 22.18
N GLY A 219 -11.21 -14.38 22.15
CA GLY A 219 -11.13 -15.34 21.04
C GLY A 219 -11.75 -14.81 19.74
N LYS A 220 -12.91 -14.16 19.85
CA LYS A 220 -13.56 -13.50 18.70
C LYS A 220 -12.72 -12.36 18.14
N GLN A 221 -12.17 -11.51 19.01
CA GLN A 221 -11.31 -10.40 18.57
C GLN A 221 -10.04 -10.91 17.86
N LYS A 222 -9.39 -11.94 18.41
CA LYS A 222 -8.22 -12.59 17.78
C LYS A 222 -8.57 -13.21 16.43
N ALA A 223 -9.75 -13.80 16.28
CA ALA A 223 -10.20 -14.34 15.00
C ALA A 223 -10.38 -13.25 13.93
N VAL A 224 -10.91 -12.08 14.30
CA VAL A 224 -11.06 -10.93 13.39
C VAL A 224 -9.69 -10.36 13.00
N GLU A 225 -8.79 -10.18 13.96
CA GLU A 225 -7.44 -9.67 13.72
C GLU A 225 -6.64 -10.60 12.81
N MET A 226 -6.60 -11.89 13.14
CA MET A 226 -5.96 -12.91 12.30
C MET A 226 -6.59 -12.99 10.91
N GLY A 227 -7.93 -12.87 10.82
CA GLY A 227 -8.62 -12.82 9.54
C GLY A 227 -8.15 -11.67 8.67
N ARG A 228 -8.02 -10.45 9.23
CA ARG A 228 -7.52 -9.27 8.50
C ARG A 228 -6.06 -9.43 8.06
N GLU A 229 -5.20 -9.93 8.93
CA GLU A 229 -3.80 -10.21 8.59
C GLU A 229 -3.69 -11.22 7.45
N MET A 230 -4.43 -12.33 7.54
CA MET A 230 -4.44 -13.35 6.50
C MET A 230 -4.99 -12.82 5.18
N THR A 231 -6.06 -12.03 5.19
CA THR A 231 -6.59 -11.39 3.98
C THR A 231 -5.53 -10.51 3.32
N ALA A 232 -4.80 -9.69 4.08
CA ALA A 232 -3.73 -8.85 3.54
C ALA A 232 -2.60 -9.67 2.89
N LEU A 233 -2.20 -10.78 3.52
CA LEU A 233 -1.21 -11.70 2.96
C LEU A 233 -1.72 -12.42 1.71
N MET A 234 -2.98 -12.85 1.69
CA MET A 234 -3.61 -13.51 0.54
C MET A 234 -3.69 -12.57 -0.66
N VAL A 235 -4.13 -11.32 -0.47
CA VAL A 235 -4.16 -10.33 -1.56
C VAL A 235 -2.76 -10.04 -2.11
N THR A 236 -1.76 -9.98 -1.22
CA THR A 236 -0.35 -9.82 -1.63
C THR A 236 0.13 -11.00 -2.46
N LEU A 237 -0.14 -12.22 -2.01
CA LEU A 237 0.22 -13.44 -2.72
C LEU A 237 -0.46 -13.49 -4.09
N HIS A 238 -1.77 -13.23 -4.14
CA HIS A 238 -2.55 -13.19 -5.36
C HIS A 238 -1.98 -12.18 -6.36
N GLY A 239 -1.82 -10.92 -5.94
CA GLY A 239 -1.27 -9.86 -6.78
C GLY A 239 0.13 -10.19 -7.32
N THR A 240 0.99 -10.78 -6.48
CA THR A 240 2.33 -11.22 -6.89
C THR A 240 2.30 -12.36 -7.91
N LEU A 241 1.40 -13.34 -7.72
CA LEU A 241 1.22 -14.45 -8.65
C LEU A 241 0.69 -13.98 -10.00
N VAL A 242 -0.31 -13.09 -10.01
CA VAL A 242 -0.86 -12.47 -11.22
C VAL A 242 0.23 -11.69 -11.95
N LYS A 243 0.96 -10.82 -11.25
CA LYS A 243 2.08 -10.06 -11.83
C LYS A 243 3.12 -10.98 -12.46
N ARG A 244 3.54 -12.03 -11.74
CA ARG A 244 4.54 -12.99 -12.24
C ARG A 244 4.06 -13.69 -13.51
N GLN A 245 2.78 -14.08 -13.54
CA GLN A 245 2.20 -14.75 -14.69
C GLN A 245 2.11 -13.81 -15.90
N VAL A 246 1.64 -12.57 -15.71
CA VAL A 246 1.59 -11.56 -16.77
C VAL A 246 2.98 -11.24 -17.33
N ASN A 247 3.99 -11.08 -16.46
CA ASN A 247 5.36 -10.83 -16.91
C ASN A 247 5.89 -11.99 -17.76
N LYS A 248 5.65 -13.23 -17.32
CA LYS A 248 6.01 -14.43 -18.08
C LYS A 248 5.36 -14.45 -19.46
N ASP A 249 4.06 -14.13 -19.54
CA ASP A 249 3.31 -14.13 -20.80
C ASP A 249 3.74 -12.98 -21.73
N LEU A 250 4.23 -11.87 -21.18
CA LEU A 250 4.81 -10.74 -21.91
C LEU A 250 6.32 -10.90 -22.21
N GLY A 251 6.95 -12.00 -21.79
CA GLY A 251 8.38 -12.26 -22.01
C GLY A 251 9.33 -11.36 -21.23
N LYS A 252 8.88 -10.82 -20.08
CA LYS A 252 9.69 -10.01 -19.15
C LYS A 252 10.24 -10.82 -18.00
#